data_AF-A0A1F5BUZ9-F1
#
_entry.id   AF-A0A1F5BUZ9-F1
#
_cell.length_a   1.000
_cell.length_b   1.000
_cell.length_c   1.000
_cell.angle_alpha   90.00
_cell.angle_beta   90.00
_cell.angle_gamma   90.00
#
_symmetry.space_group_name_H-M   'P 1'
#
loop_
_entity.id
_entity.type
_entity.pdbx_description
1 polymer ?
#
loop_
_entity_poly.entity_id
_entity_poly.type
_entity_poly.pdbx_seq_one_letter_code
_entity_poly.pdbx_strand_id
1 'polypeptide(L)' 'MAKNFIDILYNEAFFTGTAAEMNAIANIGAVIFNKGKEGPVTRAVKTAYLGAVKESFQNTSAG' A
#
# COMPACT_ATOMS: atom_id res chain seq x y z
N MET A 1 0.53 -26.90 -13.17
CA MET A 1 1.15 -25.67 -12.62
C MET A 1 0.58 -25.49 -11.23
N ALA A 2 1.38 -25.69 -10.17
CA ALA A 2 0.90 -25.59 -8.80
C ALA A 2 0.69 -24.10 -8.45
N LYS A 3 -0.51 -23.73 -7.99
CA LYS A 3 -0.74 -22.41 -7.39
C LYS A 3 -0.01 -22.35 -6.05
N ASN A 4 0.84 -21.37 -5.85
CA ASN A 4 1.52 -21.17 -4.58
C ASN A 4 0.49 -20.70 -3.54
N PHE A 5 0.60 -21.20 -2.31
CA PHE A 5 -0.38 -21.02 -1.24
C PHE A 5 -0.72 -19.54 -0.94
N ILE A 6 0.22 -18.62 -1.20
CA ILE A 6 0.08 -17.18 -0.98
C ILE A 6 -0.87 -16.52 -2.01
N ASP A 7 -0.96 -17.02 -3.26
CA ASP A 7 -1.87 -16.47 -4.29
C ASP A 7 -3.36 -16.67 -3.95
N ILE A 8 -3.68 -17.59 -3.05
CA ILE A 8 -5.06 -18.00 -2.74
C ILE A 8 -5.67 -17.13 -1.64
N LEU A 9 -4.86 -16.50 -0.79
CA LEU A 9 -5.34 -15.85 0.43
C LEU A 9 -5.46 -14.32 0.32
N TYR A 10 -4.69 -13.67 -0.57
CA TYR A 10 -4.61 -12.20 -0.60
C TYR A 10 -4.54 -11.66 -2.03
N ASN A 11 -5.27 -10.56 -2.29
CA ASN A 11 -5.33 -9.91 -3.60
C ASN A 11 -4.32 -8.76 -3.75
N GLU A 12 -3.95 -8.14 -2.64
CA GLU A 12 -3.08 -6.97 -2.57
C GLU A 12 -2.12 -7.11 -1.38
N ALA A 13 -0.96 -6.47 -1.50
CA ALA A 13 0.00 -6.33 -0.41
C ALA A 13 0.62 -4.93 -0.47
N PHE A 14 0.94 -4.36 0.69
CA PHE A 14 1.61 -3.07 0.82
C PHE A 14 2.51 -3.07 2.06
N PHE A 15 3.47 -2.17 2.10
CA PHE A 15 4.29 -1.90 3.28
C PHE A 15 4.17 -0.44 3.69
N THR A 16 4.50 -0.18 4.95
CA THR A 16 4.46 1.15 5.55
C THR A 16 5.78 1.49 6.22
N GLY A 17 6.12 2.78 6.30
CA GLY A 17 7.24 3.27 7.10
C GLY A 17 7.38 4.78 6.99
N THR A 18 8.03 5.45 7.93
CA THR A 18 8.05 6.93 7.95
C THR A 18 8.53 7.56 6.63
N ALA A 19 9.64 7.07 6.08
CA ALA A 19 10.16 7.56 4.79
C ALA A 19 9.46 6.94 3.57
N ALA A 20 8.89 5.74 3.74
CA ALA A 20 8.23 5.01 2.66
C ALA A 20 6.74 5.35 2.54
N GLU A 21 6.18 6.03 3.55
CA GLU A 21 4.75 6.26 3.73
C GLU A 21 3.95 4.96 3.64
N MET A 22 3.23 4.80 2.52
CA MET A 22 2.54 3.58 2.10
C MET A 22 2.89 3.27 0.65
N ASN A 23 3.37 2.06 0.40
CA ASN A 23 3.73 1.61 -0.95
C ASN A 23 3.23 0.19 -1.24
N ALA A 24 2.70 0.01 -2.45
CA ALA A 24 2.23 -1.27 -2.94
C ALA A 24 3.41 -2.25 -3.14
N ILE A 25 3.17 -3.52 -2.82
CA ILE A 25 4.06 -4.63 -3.12
C ILE A 25 3.50 -5.35 -4.35
N ALA A 26 4.24 -5.31 -5.46
CA ALA A 26 3.85 -5.97 -6.69
C ALA A 26 4.07 -7.49 -6.65
N ASN A 27 5.11 -7.95 -5.93
CA ASN A 27 5.46 -9.36 -5.83
C ASN A 27 6.20 -9.72 -4.53
N ILE A 28 6.00 -10.94 -4.04
CA ILE A 28 6.79 -11.56 -2.96
C ILE A 28 7.24 -12.94 -3.45
N GLY A 29 8.54 -13.11 -3.65
CA GLY A 29 9.07 -14.31 -4.30
C GLY A 29 8.47 -14.49 -5.70
N ALA A 30 7.84 -15.65 -5.94
CA ALA A 30 7.19 -15.99 -7.20
C ALA A 30 5.71 -15.54 -7.29
N VAL A 31 5.15 -14.96 -6.22
CA VAL A 31 3.76 -14.50 -6.19
C VAL A 31 3.65 -13.07 -6.70
N ILE A 32 2.72 -12.84 -7.63
CA ILE A 32 2.42 -11.53 -8.23
C ILE A 32 1.04 -11.07 -7.73
N PHE A 33 1.02 -10.00 -6.94
CA PHE A 33 -0.22 -9.40 -6.44
C PHE A 33 -0.82 -8.48 -7.50
N ASN A 34 -2.15 -8.50 -7.64
CA ASN A 34 -2.91 -7.62 -8.52
C ASN A 34 -2.25 -7.36 -9.90
N LYS A 35 -1.75 -8.42 -10.56
CA LYS A 35 -1.07 -8.34 -11.87
C LYS A 35 0.14 -7.38 -11.90
N GLY A 36 0.83 -7.25 -10.77
CA GLY A 36 1.99 -6.37 -10.59
C GLY A 36 1.63 -4.89 -10.50
N LYS A 37 0.36 -4.55 -10.24
CA LYS A 37 -0.12 -3.17 -10.16
C LYS A 37 -0.65 -2.87 -8.76
N GLU A 38 -0.62 -1.59 -8.39
CA GLU A 38 -1.32 -1.11 -7.20
C GLU A 38 -2.81 -1.43 -7.28
N GLY A 39 -3.35 -2.01 -6.22
CA GLY A 39 -4.77 -2.36 -6.14
C GLY A 39 -5.62 -1.26 -5.50
N PRO A 40 -6.95 -1.36 -5.64
CA PRO A 40 -7.89 -0.35 -5.17
C PRO A 40 -7.83 -0.12 -3.65
N VAL A 41 -7.60 -1.16 -2.83
CA VAL A 41 -7.52 -1.02 -1.37
C VAL A 41 -6.25 -0.26 -0.99
N THR A 42 -5.10 -0.67 -1.54
CA THR A 42 -3.81 -0.02 -1.30
C THR A 42 -3.87 1.46 -1.67
N ARG A 43 -4.49 1.79 -2.81
CA ARG A 43 -4.71 3.17 -3.23
C ARG A 43 -5.54 3.96 -2.24
N ALA A 44 -6.69 3.41 -1.83
CA ALA A 44 -7.60 4.09 -0.91
C ALA A 44 -6.92 4.41 0.43
N VAL A 45 -6.20 3.44 1.01
CA VAL A 45 -5.48 3.65 2.27
C VAL A 45 -4.33 4.65 2.08
N LYS A 46 -3.56 4.56 0.99
CA LYS A 46 -2.49 5.52 0.67
C LYS A 46 -3.03 6.95 0.55
N THR A 47 -4.15 7.14 -0.14
CA THR A 47 -4.80 8.45 -0.26
C THR A 47 -5.26 8.97 1.10
N ALA A 48 -5.88 8.14 1.93
CA ALA A 48 -6.31 8.52 3.27
C ALA A 48 -5.13 8.90 4.17
N TYR A 49 -4.05 8.12 4.15
CA TYR A 49 -2.82 8.42 4.90
C TYR A 49 -2.21 9.76 4.47
N LEU A 50 -2.03 9.98 3.17
CA LEU A 50 -1.48 11.23 2.65
C LEU A 50 -2.36 12.44 2.98
N GLY A 51 -3.68 12.27 2.98
CA GLY A 51 -4.63 13.30 3.41
C GLY A 51 -4.43 13.65 4.88
N ALA A 52 -4.50 12.65 5.77
CA ALA A 52 -4.35 12.84 7.21
C ALA A 52 -3.01 13.48 7.59
N VAL A 53 -1.92 13.04 6.95
CA VAL A 53 -0.58 13.57 7.23
C VAL A 53 -0.41 14.98 6.66
N LYS A 54 -0.86 15.27 5.43
CA LYS A 54 -0.81 16.64 4.89
C LYS A 54 -1.64 17.63 5.72
N GLU A 55 -2.84 17.26 6.12
CA GLU A 55 -3.68 18.10 6.98
C GLU A 55 -3.03 18.35 8.34
N SER A 56 -2.32 17.37 8.89
CA SER A 56 -1.56 17.54 10.14
C SER A 56 -0.43 18.57 10.03
N PHE A 57 0.21 18.70 8.85
CA PHE A 57 1.26 19.70 8.62
C PHE A 57 0.72 21.12 8.47
N GLN A 58 -0.48 21.30 7.91
CA GLN A 58 -1.08 22.63 7.75
C GLN A 58 -1.65 23.20 9.06
N ASN A 59 -2.09 22.34 9.99
CA ASN A 59 -2.57 22.78 11.30
C ASN A 59 -1.45 23.18 12.29
N THR A 60 -0.18 22.91 11.97
CA THR A 60 0.95 23.16 12.89
C THR A 60 1.76 24.41 12.50
N SER A 61 1.48 25.01 11.34
CA SER A 61 2.21 26.20 10.82
C SER A 61 1.49 27.54 11.08
N ALA A 62 0.42 27.52 11.89
CA ALA A 62 -0.34 28.70 12.29
C ALA A 62 -0.13 29.08 13.79
N GLY A 63 1.04 28.76 14.35
CA GLY A 63 1.41 29.06 15.74
C GLY A 63 2.67 29.92 15.84
#